data_AF-A0A939JLH6-F1
#
_entry.id   AF-A0A939JLH6-F1
#
_cell.length_a   1.000
_cell.length_b   1.000
_cell.length_c   1.000
_cell.angle_alpha   90.00
_cell.angle_beta   90.00
_cell.angle_gamma   90.00
#
_symmetry.space_group_name_H-M   'P 1'
#
loop_
_entity.id
_entity.type
_entity.pdbx_description
1 polymer ?
#
loop_
_entity_poly.entity_id
_entity_poly.type
_entity_poly.pdbx_seq_one_letter_code
_entity_poly.pdbx_strand_id
1 'polypeptide(L)'
;ADLLLESPLDSRLLSQAARLLARMTSPHDYRAKILDYADAVPAYQAVVAHASQLASSLDDFAALLSLALDLHSGPSTLLDWEPGRREALLDTLDSVLGAPAWSAVAEASPADPVALRRTRWIRRTARQPFHHRTPAPGLRIEVAVSDPVDPSTVETRILIDGRPLVAEFFGLGPAAPPERLLDTGALHATTEPHEVELAEAYCTEGCCGALYVTIRRDGSDVVWSDWRLSNTPASRQQPPPAYRFDATAYDAEITRAENDEAWSWPARTTARLITAGLREQPDLLTRWDAQRGWTGTDFADPDAIAISFTYWPGLSSGEKDKDGTHLQFIWTLPDDNTPPETRAAAALRRLATTDPKTYADVRGGSREHAAALGYPWPEG
;
A
#
# COMPACT_ATOMS: atom_id res chain seq x y z
N ALA A 1 26.49 -12.37 4.48
CA ALA A 1 27.39 -11.51 3.68
C ALA A 1 28.63 -12.27 3.20
N ASP A 2 29.24 -13.09 4.07
CA ASP A 2 30.49 -13.80 3.80
C ASP A 2 30.51 -14.61 2.48
N LEU A 3 29.45 -15.38 2.20
CA LEU A 3 29.35 -16.15 0.95
C LEU A 3 29.39 -15.27 -0.32
N LEU A 4 28.85 -14.04 -0.26
CA LEU A 4 28.89 -13.10 -1.39
C LEU A 4 30.29 -12.50 -1.56
N LEU A 5 31.03 -12.33 -0.46
CA LEU A 5 32.40 -11.84 -0.47
C LEU A 5 33.38 -12.92 -0.95
N GLU A 6 33.13 -14.19 -0.60
CA GLU A 6 33.95 -15.34 -0.99
C GLU A 6 33.71 -15.78 -2.44
N SER A 7 32.50 -15.59 -2.97
CA SER A 7 32.11 -15.98 -4.33
C SER A 7 31.38 -14.87 -5.09
N PRO A 8 32.03 -13.71 -5.31
CA PRO A 8 31.38 -12.52 -5.88
C PRO A 8 30.90 -12.69 -7.33
N LEU A 9 31.39 -13.71 -8.04
CA LEU A 9 31.05 -13.99 -9.44
C LEU A 9 29.90 -15.02 -9.58
N ASP A 10 29.37 -15.58 -8.49
CA ASP A 10 28.21 -16.47 -8.56
C ASP A 10 26.93 -15.65 -8.72
N SER A 11 26.55 -15.40 -9.98
CA SER A 11 25.33 -14.67 -10.34
C SER A 11 24.04 -15.28 -9.76
N ARG A 12 24.00 -16.61 -9.53
CA ARG A 12 22.82 -17.26 -8.94
C ARG A 12 22.73 -16.95 -7.46
N LEU A 13 23.84 -17.05 -6.74
CA LEU A 13 23.91 -16.68 -5.32
C LEU A 13 23.54 -15.20 -5.13
N LEU A 14 24.06 -14.31 -5.99
CA LEU A 14 23.75 -12.89 -5.96
C LEU A 14 22.25 -12.62 -6.19
N SER A 15 21.64 -13.26 -7.19
CA SER A 15 20.20 -13.14 -7.46
C SER A 15 19.36 -13.61 -6.27
N GLN A 16 19.74 -14.75 -5.66
CA GLN A 16 19.07 -15.28 -4.48
C GLN A 16 19.21 -14.34 -3.28
N ALA A 17 20.39 -13.75 -3.07
CA ALA A 17 20.61 -12.79 -1.99
C ALA A 17 19.77 -11.52 -2.17
N ALA A 18 19.70 -10.95 -3.38
CA ALA A 18 18.87 -9.78 -3.67
C ALA A 18 17.38 -10.06 -3.38
N ARG A 19 16.86 -11.20 -3.85
CA ARG A 19 15.47 -11.62 -3.59
C ARG A 19 15.21 -11.87 -2.11
N LEU A 20 16.17 -12.45 -1.38
CA LEU A 20 16.06 -12.70 0.05
C LEU A 20 15.99 -11.38 0.82
N LEU A 21 16.90 -10.44 0.54
CA LEU A 21 16.88 -9.11 1.15
C LEU A 21 15.54 -8.42 0.90
N ALA A 22 15.05 -8.40 -0.35
CA ALA A 22 13.76 -7.80 -0.69
C ALA A 22 12.56 -8.46 0.03
N ARG A 23 12.63 -9.77 0.31
CA ARG A 23 11.61 -10.45 1.13
C ARG A 23 11.71 -10.12 2.61
N MET A 24 12.92 -9.95 3.13
CA MET A 24 13.15 -9.61 4.54
C MET A 24 12.67 -8.21 4.92
N THR A 25 12.44 -7.34 3.93
CA THR A 25 11.90 -6.00 4.13
C THR A 25 10.38 -5.96 4.11
N SER A 26 9.73 -7.02 3.63
CA SER A 26 8.27 -7.09 3.58
C SER A 26 7.68 -7.09 5.00
N PRO A 27 6.65 -6.27 5.27
CA PRO A 27 5.90 -6.34 6.52
C PRO A 27 4.92 -7.54 6.56
N HIS A 28 4.84 -8.33 5.48
CA HIS A 28 4.14 -9.61 5.49
C HIS A 28 4.89 -10.57 6.43
N ASP A 29 4.17 -11.21 7.35
CA ASP A 29 4.70 -11.93 8.53
C ASP A 29 5.06 -11.04 9.72
N TYR A 30 4.24 -10.02 10.00
CA TYR A 30 4.28 -9.19 11.21
C TYR A 30 5.45 -8.21 11.28
N ARG A 31 6.70 -8.58 10.93
CA ARG A 31 7.86 -7.69 11.08
C ARG A 31 8.84 -7.82 9.93
N ALA A 32 9.38 -6.68 9.48
CA ALA A 32 10.51 -6.63 8.58
C ALA A 32 11.75 -7.25 9.26
N LYS A 33 12.04 -8.51 8.92
CA LYS A 33 13.14 -9.32 9.45
C LYS A 33 14.52 -8.73 9.18
N ILE A 34 14.62 -7.82 8.21
CA ILE A 34 15.86 -7.12 7.86
C ILE A 34 16.46 -6.37 9.06
N LEU A 35 15.62 -5.83 9.94
CA LEU A 35 16.06 -5.08 11.12
C LEU A 35 16.68 -5.96 12.20
N ASP A 36 16.40 -7.27 12.17
CA ASP A 36 16.97 -8.24 13.11
C ASP A 36 18.23 -8.93 12.53
N TYR A 37 18.58 -8.64 11.28
CA TYR A 37 19.72 -9.27 10.63
C TYR A 37 20.99 -8.44 10.83
N ALA A 38 21.89 -8.93 11.69
CA ALA A 38 23.13 -8.22 12.04
C ALA A 38 24.00 -7.86 10.84
N ASP A 39 24.03 -8.70 9.79
CA ASP A 39 24.83 -8.43 8.58
C ASP A 39 24.01 -7.78 7.46
N ALA A 40 22.86 -7.17 7.76
CA ALA A 40 22.02 -6.53 6.75
C ALA A 40 22.79 -5.48 5.94
N VAL A 41 23.50 -4.56 6.62
CA VAL A 41 24.28 -3.51 5.96
C VAL A 41 25.39 -4.12 5.06
N PRO A 42 26.27 -5.02 5.55
CA PRO A 42 27.22 -5.71 4.69
C PRO A 42 26.59 -6.47 3.52
N ALA A 43 25.43 -7.11 3.72
CA ALA A 43 24.74 -7.84 2.68
C ALA A 43 24.20 -6.92 1.58
N TYR A 44 23.58 -5.80 1.94
CA TYR A 44 23.17 -4.77 0.98
C TYR A 44 24.35 -4.25 0.17
N GLN A 45 25.45 -3.91 0.84
CA GLN A 45 26.64 -3.40 0.18
C GLN A 45 27.22 -4.42 -0.80
N ALA A 46 27.31 -5.70 -0.41
CA ALA A 46 27.80 -6.76 -1.27
C ALA A 46 26.89 -6.98 -2.49
N VAL A 47 25.57 -7.03 -2.28
CA VAL A 47 24.61 -7.21 -3.39
C VAL A 47 24.68 -6.05 -4.37
N VAL A 48 24.66 -4.81 -3.88
CA VAL A 48 24.66 -3.60 -4.73
C VAL A 48 26.00 -3.43 -5.46
N ALA A 49 27.13 -3.72 -4.80
CA ALA A 49 28.46 -3.63 -5.42
C ALA A 49 28.62 -4.57 -6.62
N HIS A 50 27.89 -5.69 -6.64
CA HIS A 50 27.94 -6.68 -7.71
C HIS A 50 26.69 -6.68 -8.61
N ALA A 51 25.73 -5.77 -8.40
CA ALA A 51 24.45 -5.77 -9.10
C ALA A 51 24.58 -5.69 -10.65
N SER A 52 25.62 -5.04 -11.16
CA SER A 52 25.91 -4.97 -12.60
C SER A 52 26.29 -6.33 -13.24
N GLN A 53 26.60 -7.34 -12.43
CA GLN A 53 26.95 -8.70 -12.86
C GLN A 53 25.72 -9.62 -12.96
N LEU A 54 24.57 -9.21 -12.42
CA LEU A 54 23.32 -9.94 -12.59
C LEU A 54 22.89 -9.94 -14.06
N ALA A 55 22.22 -11.03 -14.45
CA ALA A 55 21.53 -11.03 -15.74
C ALA A 55 20.45 -9.93 -15.72
N SER A 56 20.33 -9.18 -16.83
CA SER A 56 19.23 -8.21 -17.00
C SER A 56 17.92 -8.95 -17.25
N SER A 57 17.42 -9.63 -16.22
CA SER A 57 16.17 -10.37 -16.19
C SER A 57 15.09 -9.55 -15.48
N LEU A 58 13.82 -9.87 -15.75
CA LEU A 58 12.69 -9.23 -15.07
C LEU A 58 12.70 -9.49 -13.56
N ASP A 59 13.12 -10.69 -13.14
CA ASP A 59 13.23 -11.05 -11.73
C ASP A 59 14.29 -10.23 -10.99
N ASP A 60 15.47 -10.11 -11.59
CA ASP A 60 16.58 -9.41 -10.97
C ASP A 60 16.31 -7.90 -10.96
N PHE A 61 15.64 -7.37 -12.00
CA PHE A 61 15.26 -5.96 -12.05
C PHE A 61 14.34 -5.66 -10.87
N ALA A 62 13.28 -6.45 -10.74
CA ALA A 62 12.28 -6.26 -9.70
C ALA A 62 12.88 -6.42 -8.30
N ALA A 63 13.76 -7.40 -8.08
CA ALA A 63 14.46 -7.54 -6.81
C ALA A 63 15.28 -6.28 -6.47
N LEU A 64 16.11 -5.79 -7.41
CA LEU A 64 16.91 -4.58 -7.21
C LEU A 64 16.06 -3.32 -6.99
N LEU A 65 14.95 -3.19 -7.72
CA LEU A 65 14.01 -2.08 -7.53
C LEU A 65 13.32 -2.15 -6.15
N SER A 66 12.94 -3.34 -5.69
CA SER A 66 12.40 -3.53 -4.33
C SER A 66 13.42 -3.12 -3.26
N LEU A 67 14.70 -3.45 -3.43
CA LEU A 67 15.76 -2.99 -2.53
C LEU A 67 15.88 -1.45 -2.56
N ALA A 68 15.83 -0.83 -3.74
CA ALA A 68 15.88 0.63 -3.86
C ALA A 68 14.70 1.31 -3.14
N LEU A 69 13.48 0.80 -3.31
CA LEU A 69 12.30 1.30 -2.61
C LEU A 69 12.41 1.19 -1.09
N ASP A 70 12.98 0.09 -0.60
CA ASP A 70 13.16 -0.12 0.82
C ASP A 70 14.25 0.77 1.43
N LEU A 71 15.40 0.93 0.74
CA LEU A 71 16.45 1.85 1.13
C LEU A 71 15.98 3.32 1.11
N HIS A 72 15.04 3.65 0.23
CA HIS A 72 14.50 5.00 0.09
C HIS A 72 13.53 5.38 1.21
N SER A 73 12.52 4.54 1.48
CA SER A 73 11.42 4.90 2.40
C SER A 73 10.96 3.76 3.30
N GLY A 74 11.53 2.57 3.17
CA GLY A 74 11.13 1.38 3.94
C GLY A 74 12.00 1.11 5.16
N PRO A 75 11.74 -0.01 5.86
CA PRO A 75 12.47 -0.43 7.06
C PRO A 75 14.00 -0.33 6.99
N SER A 76 14.67 -0.65 5.87
CA SER A 76 16.15 -0.60 5.83
C SER A 76 16.73 0.80 6.02
N THR A 77 15.91 1.85 5.94
CA THR A 77 16.30 3.21 6.36
C THR A 77 16.74 3.28 7.83
N LEU A 78 16.27 2.36 8.68
CA LEU A 78 16.56 2.31 10.12
C LEU A 78 17.81 1.50 10.47
N LEU A 79 18.48 0.88 9.48
CA LEU A 79 19.75 0.20 9.73
C LEU A 79 20.85 1.23 10.08
N ASP A 80 21.90 0.76 10.74
CA ASP A 80 23.03 1.58 11.18
C ASP A 80 23.95 1.93 10.00
N TRP A 81 23.50 2.87 9.17
CA TRP A 81 24.24 3.37 8.01
C TRP A 81 25.25 4.44 8.43
N GLU A 82 26.47 4.32 7.92
CA GLU A 82 27.39 5.46 7.88
C GLU A 82 26.76 6.62 7.08
N PRO A 83 27.00 7.89 7.46
CA PRO A 83 26.47 9.04 6.75
C PRO A 83 26.76 8.99 5.23
N GLY A 84 25.73 9.12 4.40
CA GLY A 84 25.83 9.10 2.93
C GLY A 84 25.98 7.71 2.32
N ARG A 85 26.16 6.65 3.12
CA ARG A 85 26.39 5.30 2.59
C ARG A 85 25.16 4.72 1.90
N ARG A 86 23.98 4.94 2.49
CA ARG A 86 22.69 4.50 1.94
C ARG A 86 22.40 5.20 0.62
N GLU A 87 22.64 6.51 0.55
CA GLU A 87 22.48 7.33 -0.65
C GLU A 87 23.41 6.85 -1.77
N ALA A 88 24.65 6.50 -1.46
CA ALA A 88 25.58 5.93 -2.43
C ALA A 88 25.12 4.56 -2.99
N LEU A 89 24.43 3.74 -2.18
CA LEU A 89 23.83 2.50 -2.68
C LEU A 89 22.67 2.79 -3.64
N LEU A 90 21.82 3.77 -3.33
CA LEU A 90 20.75 4.21 -4.22
C LEU A 90 21.31 4.74 -5.54
N ASP A 91 22.39 5.53 -5.51
CA ASP A 91 23.07 6.02 -6.72
C ASP A 91 23.61 4.87 -7.59
N THR A 92 24.16 3.83 -6.95
CA THR A 92 24.66 2.65 -7.65
C THR A 92 23.51 1.87 -8.29
N LEU A 93 22.40 1.68 -7.57
CA LEU A 93 21.21 1.01 -8.09
C LEU A 93 20.57 1.78 -9.26
N ASP A 94 20.47 3.11 -9.17
CA ASP A 94 20.01 3.98 -10.25
C ASP A 94 20.88 3.81 -11.50
N SER A 95 22.21 3.84 -11.33
CA SER A 95 23.13 3.63 -12.45
C SER A 95 23.01 2.24 -13.08
N VAL A 96 22.76 1.19 -12.29
CA VAL A 96 22.60 -0.18 -12.82
C VAL A 96 21.28 -0.29 -13.57
N LEU A 97 20.16 0.11 -12.97
CA LEU A 97 18.82 -0.03 -13.56
C LEU A 97 18.61 0.91 -14.75
N GLY A 98 19.34 2.03 -14.80
CA GLY A 98 19.37 2.95 -15.94
C GLY A 98 20.26 2.52 -17.10
N ALA A 99 21.06 1.45 -16.97
CA ALA A 99 21.90 0.97 -18.06
C ALA A 99 21.05 0.37 -19.19
N PRO A 100 21.47 0.45 -20.48
CA PRO A 100 20.63 0.07 -21.63
C PRO A 100 20.06 -1.35 -21.57
N ALA A 101 20.84 -2.32 -21.06
CA ALA A 101 20.39 -3.70 -20.93
C ALA A 101 19.21 -3.84 -19.94
N TRP A 102 19.23 -3.06 -18.85
CA TRP A 102 18.15 -3.04 -17.86
C TRP A 102 16.96 -2.20 -18.31
N SER A 103 17.19 -1.08 -18.99
CA SER A 103 16.11 -0.28 -19.59
C SER A 103 15.29 -1.10 -20.61
N ALA A 104 15.94 -1.95 -21.40
CA ALA A 104 15.25 -2.85 -22.33
C ALA A 104 14.29 -3.83 -21.61
N VAL A 105 14.60 -4.26 -20.39
CA VAL A 105 13.70 -5.09 -19.55
C VAL A 105 12.45 -4.29 -19.18
N ALA A 106 12.62 -3.04 -18.74
CA ALA A 106 11.51 -2.16 -18.39
C ALA A 106 10.63 -1.83 -19.61
N GLU A 107 11.20 -1.75 -20.81
CA GLU A 107 10.48 -1.45 -22.06
C GLU A 107 9.84 -2.67 -22.73
N ALA A 108 10.14 -3.89 -22.28
CA ALA A 108 9.56 -5.11 -22.82
C ALA A 108 8.02 -5.15 -22.68
N SER A 109 7.33 -5.80 -23.61
CA SER A 109 5.88 -6.05 -23.51
C SER A 109 5.62 -7.55 -23.57
N PRO A 110 5.81 -8.27 -22.45
CA PRO A 110 5.62 -9.72 -22.42
C PRO A 110 4.15 -10.09 -22.63
N ALA A 111 3.91 -11.25 -23.24
CA ALA A 111 2.56 -11.80 -23.41
C ALA A 111 2.00 -12.44 -22.13
N ASP A 112 2.89 -12.90 -21.24
CA ASP A 112 2.50 -13.43 -19.93
C ASP A 112 1.91 -12.32 -19.04
N PRO A 113 0.67 -12.48 -18.51
CA PRO A 113 0.02 -11.45 -17.70
C PRO A 113 0.79 -11.06 -16.43
N VAL A 114 1.44 -12.02 -15.77
CA VAL A 114 2.22 -11.75 -14.54
C VAL A 114 3.44 -10.89 -14.87
N ALA A 115 4.20 -11.27 -15.90
CA ALA A 115 5.34 -10.51 -16.39
C ALA A 115 4.92 -9.11 -16.89
N LEU A 116 3.75 -9.00 -17.52
CA LEU A 116 3.22 -7.71 -18.00
C LEU A 116 2.88 -6.78 -16.83
N ARG A 117 2.20 -7.28 -15.80
CA ARG A 117 1.90 -6.53 -14.56
C ARG A 117 3.17 -6.02 -13.90
N ARG A 118 4.17 -6.89 -13.77
CA ARG A 118 5.46 -6.53 -13.16
C ARG A 118 6.24 -5.50 -13.99
N THR A 119 6.22 -5.60 -15.32
CA THR A 119 6.85 -4.60 -16.19
C THR A 119 6.15 -3.24 -16.12
N ARG A 120 4.81 -3.22 -16.04
CA ARG A 120 4.03 -1.99 -15.82
C ARG A 120 4.34 -1.37 -14.45
N TRP A 121 4.48 -2.18 -13.41
CA TRP A 121 4.92 -1.73 -12.09
C TRP A 121 6.31 -1.10 -12.15
N ILE A 122 7.30 -1.77 -12.76
CA ILE A 122 8.65 -1.23 -12.97
C ILE A 122 8.60 0.17 -13.61
N ARG A 123 7.85 0.35 -14.70
CA ARG A 123 7.77 1.64 -15.40
C ARG A 123 7.26 2.79 -14.53
N ARG A 124 6.27 2.51 -13.67
CA ARG A 124 5.69 3.50 -12.76
C ARG A 124 6.62 3.80 -11.60
N THR A 125 7.24 2.76 -11.05
CA THR A 125 7.92 2.83 -9.75
C THR A 125 9.42 3.13 -9.86
N ALA A 126 10.07 2.79 -10.97
CA ALA A 126 11.53 2.87 -11.11
C ALA A 126 12.14 4.26 -10.88
N ARG A 127 11.34 5.33 -10.98
CA ARG A 127 11.84 6.69 -10.74
C ARG A 127 11.76 7.12 -9.27
N GLN A 128 10.80 6.59 -8.53
CA GLN A 128 10.48 7.02 -7.18
C GLN A 128 11.69 7.01 -6.23
N PRO A 129 12.43 5.90 -6.06
CA PRO A 129 13.50 5.85 -5.06
C PRO A 129 14.69 6.76 -5.36
N PHE A 130 14.76 7.34 -6.57
CA PHE A 130 15.92 8.10 -7.05
C PHE A 130 15.66 9.61 -7.19
N HIS A 131 14.41 10.06 -7.06
CA HIS A 131 14.02 11.47 -7.19
C HIS A 131 14.39 12.33 -5.96
N HIS A 132 14.49 11.73 -4.77
CA HIS A 132 14.80 12.44 -3.52
C HIS A 132 15.91 11.73 -2.75
N ARG A 133 17.16 12.18 -2.98
CA ARG A 133 18.37 11.54 -2.45
C ARG A 133 18.84 12.13 -1.12
N THR A 134 18.34 13.31 -0.75
CA THR A 134 18.64 13.94 0.53
C THR A 134 17.39 13.89 1.39
N PRO A 135 17.47 13.40 2.64
CA PRO A 135 16.38 13.53 3.60
C PRO A 135 15.97 15.00 3.70
N ALA A 136 14.75 15.32 3.24
CA ALA A 136 14.18 16.62 3.52
C ALA A 136 13.82 16.67 5.01
N PRO A 137 14.16 17.75 5.73
CA PRO A 137 13.69 17.91 7.10
C PRO A 137 12.16 18.02 7.11
N GLY A 138 11.54 17.50 8.17
CA GLY A 138 10.09 17.52 8.35
C GLY A 138 9.36 16.30 7.80
N LEU A 139 8.07 16.48 7.51
CA LEU A 139 7.17 15.43 7.05
C LEU A 139 7.36 15.15 5.56
N ARG A 140 7.39 13.87 5.20
CA ARG A 140 7.31 13.40 3.82
C ARG A 140 6.42 12.16 3.73
N ILE A 141 5.57 12.08 2.71
CA ILE A 141 4.65 10.98 2.47
C ILE A 141 4.97 10.32 1.14
N GLU A 142 5.36 9.06 1.17
CA GLU A 142 5.64 8.27 -0.03
C GLU A 142 4.62 7.17 -0.20
N VAL A 143 3.96 7.08 -1.35
CA VAL A 143 3.10 5.93 -1.65
C VAL A 143 3.96 4.84 -2.28
N ALA A 144 4.19 3.75 -1.56
CA ALA A 144 5.02 2.64 -2.03
C ALA A 144 4.16 1.49 -2.55
N VAL A 145 4.48 1.02 -3.75
CA VAL A 145 3.85 -0.14 -4.37
C VAL A 145 4.89 -1.25 -4.46
N SER A 146 4.60 -2.39 -3.86
CA SER A 146 5.46 -3.58 -3.92
C SER A 146 5.44 -4.28 -5.28
N ASP A 147 6.41 -5.18 -5.47
CA ASP A 147 6.45 -6.08 -6.63
C ASP A 147 5.15 -6.90 -6.73
N PRO A 148 4.40 -6.86 -7.85
CA PRO A 148 3.13 -7.56 -8.01
C PRO A 148 3.16 -9.09 -7.81
N VAL A 149 4.34 -9.72 -7.80
CA VAL A 149 4.48 -11.15 -7.47
C VAL A 149 4.26 -11.42 -5.98
N ASP A 150 4.54 -10.43 -5.12
CA ASP A 150 4.11 -10.42 -3.73
C ASP A 150 2.91 -9.47 -3.64
N PRO A 151 1.65 -9.98 -3.66
CA PRO A 151 0.42 -9.19 -3.74
C PRO A 151 0.14 -8.29 -2.50
N SER A 152 1.20 -7.94 -1.80
CA SER A 152 1.28 -6.99 -0.71
C SER A 152 0.72 -5.60 -1.02
N THR A 153 0.36 -4.95 0.08
CA THR A 153 -0.38 -3.69 0.20
C THR A 153 0.38 -2.51 -0.41
N VAL A 154 -0.36 -1.61 -1.06
CA VAL A 154 0.16 -0.26 -1.34
C VAL A 154 0.14 0.52 -0.03
N GLU A 155 1.29 1.08 0.35
CA GLU A 155 1.50 1.69 1.65
C GLU A 155 1.65 3.21 1.53
N THR A 156 1.07 3.96 2.47
CA THR A 156 1.36 5.38 2.65
C THR A 156 2.50 5.53 3.67
N ARG A 157 3.75 5.47 3.21
CA ARG A 157 4.92 5.55 4.08
C ARG A 157 5.13 6.98 4.56
N ILE A 158 4.95 7.18 5.86
CA ILE A 158 5.18 8.46 6.54
C ILE A 158 6.64 8.51 7.01
N LEU A 159 7.40 9.45 6.47
CA LEU A 159 8.77 9.74 6.87
C LEU A 159 8.80 11.04 7.67
N ILE A 160 9.50 11.04 8.79
CA ILE A 160 9.82 12.25 9.56
C ILE A 160 11.34 12.39 9.60
N ASP A 161 11.85 13.49 9.06
CA ASP A 161 13.29 13.72 8.88
C ASP A 161 13.96 12.56 8.13
N GLY A 162 13.23 12.00 7.14
CA GLY A 162 13.66 10.87 6.34
C GLY A 162 13.59 9.50 7.03
N ARG A 163 13.08 9.39 8.26
CA ARG A 163 12.95 8.11 8.98
C ARG A 163 11.51 7.57 8.92
N PRO A 164 11.29 6.27 8.59
CA PRO A 164 9.95 5.71 8.43
C PRO A 164 9.25 5.47 9.76
N LEU A 165 8.28 6.32 10.07
CA LEU A 165 7.56 6.35 11.34
C LEU A 165 6.94 5.00 11.71
N VAL A 166 6.20 4.38 10.78
CA VAL A 166 5.49 3.12 11.06
C VAL A 166 6.47 1.96 11.29
N ALA A 167 7.53 1.87 10.49
CA ALA A 167 8.55 0.84 10.65
C ALA A 167 9.33 1.00 11.97
N GLU A 168 9.55 2.23 12.40
CA GLU A 168 10.31 2.54 13.61
C GLU A 168 9.52 2.27 14.89
N PHE A 169 8.27 2.73 14.96
CA PHE A 169 7.52 2.74 16.22
C PHE A 169 6.43 1.68 16.33
N PHE A 170 6.02 1.06 15.22
CA PHE A 170 5.01 0.01 15.22
C PHE A 170 5.59 -1.32 14.74
N GLY A 171 6.04 -1.39 13.48
CA GLY A 171 6.75 -2.55 12.94
C GLY A 171 5.99 -3.88 13.01
N LEU A 172 4.66 -3.86 13.15
CA LEU A 172 3.76 -5.03 13.26
C LEU A 172 2.88 -5.23 12.00
N GLY A 173 3.01 -4.35 11.01
CA GLY A 173 2.22 -4.34 9.78
C GLY A 173 2.58 -3.15 8.89
N PRO A 174 1.97 -3.08 7.69
CA PRO A 174 2.18 -1.97 6.77
C PRO A 174 1.53 -0.67 7.29
N ALA A 175 2.01 0.47 6.77
CA ALA A 175 1.28 1.72 6.91
C ALA A 175 -0.07 1.64 6.19
N ALA A 176 -1.06 2.39 6.68
CA ALA A 176 -2.40 2.41 6.10
C ALA A 176 -2.35 2.83 4.61
N PRO A 177 -3.24 2.26 3.77
CA PRO A 177 -3.22 2.51 2.34
C PRO A 177 -3.65 3.96 2.02
N PRO A 178 -3.28 4.51 0.85
CA PRO A 178 -3.57 5.89 0.48
C PRO A 178 -5.08 6.18 0.47
N GLU A 179 -5.91 5.17 0.18
CA GLU A 179 -7.37 5.28 0.23
C GLU A 179 -7.92 5.61 1.64
N ARG A 180 -7.16 5.29 2.69
CA ARG A 180 -7.53 5.56 4.09
C ARG A 180 -6.94 6.86 4.60
N LEU A 181 -5.70 7.20 4.22
CA LEU A 181 -4.98 8.37 4.75
C LEU A 181 -5.09 9.63 3.88
N LEU A 182 -5.05 9.48 2.56
CA LEU A 182 -5.01 10.59 1.60
C LEU A 182 -6.41 10.85 1.04
N ASP A 183 -7.07 9.83 0.47
CA ASP A 183 -8.36 10.02 -0.23
C ASP A 183 -9.53 10.43 0.68
N THR A 184 -9.39 10.27 1.99
CA THR A 184 -10.37 10.68 3.02
C THR A 184 -10.09 12.07 3.59
N GLY A 185 -8.91 12.62 3.30
CA GLY A 185 -8.38 13.80 3.98
C GLY A 185 -8.01 13.56 5.45
N ALA A 186 -7.81 12.31 5.88
CA ALA A 186 -7.55 11.99 7.30
C ALA A 186 -6.30 12.68 7.86
N LEU A 187 -5.31 13.01 7.03
CA LEU A 187 -4.12 13.72 7.47
C LEU A 187 -4.27 15.25 7.49
N HIS A 188 -5.41 15.83 7.09
CA HIS A 188 -5.60 17.29 7.11
C HIS A 188 -5.68 17.82 8.53
N ALA A 189 -4.78 18.73 8.89
CA ALA A 189 -4.78 19.32 10.22
C ALA A 189 -5.83 20.44 10.36
N THR A 190 -6.80 20.22 11.25
CA THR A 190 -7.84 21.20 11.63
C THR A 190 -7.61 21.70 13.06
N THR A 191 -8.28 22.77 13.47
CA THR A 191 -8.19 23.27 14.85
C THR A 191 -8.79 22.31 15.87
N GLU A 192 -9.72 21.46 15.46
CA GLU A 192 -10.28 20.39 16.29
C GLU A 192 -9.37 19.15 16.21
N PRO A 193 -8.72 18.75 17.33
CA PRO A 193 -7.91 17.55 17.32
C PRO A 193 -8.74 16.32 16.97
N HIS A 194 -8.22 15.49 16.08
CA HIS A 194 -8.85 14.24 15.68
C HIS A 194 -7.80 13.13 15.58
N GLU A 195 -8.24 11.90 15.86
CA GLU A 195 -7.39 10.73 15.86
C GLU A 195 -7.36 10.08 14.46
N VAL A 196 -6.18 9.63 14.05
CA VAL A 196 -5.92 9.00 12.75
C VAL A 196 -5.18 7.69 12.95
N GLU A 197 -5.71 6.61 12.35
CA GLU A 197 -5.04 5.31 12.28
C GLU A 197 -3.96 5.32 11.19
N LEU A 198 -2.69 5.31 11.59
CA LEU A 198 -1.57 5.32 10.65
C LEU A 198 -1.17 3.92 10.17
N ALA A 199 -1.42 2.89 10.98
CA ALA A 199 -1.08 1.51 10.66
C ALA A 199 -1.92 0.54 11.48
N GLU A 200 -2.20 -0.61 10.90
CA GLU A 200 -2.81 -1.76 11.56
C GLU A 200 -1.85 -2.94 11.44
N ALA A 201 -1.81 -3.80 12.46
CA ALA A 201 -1.00 -5.00 12.38
C ALA A 201 -1.49 -5.90 11.24
N TYR A 202 -0.57 -6.66 10.63
CA TYR A 202 -0.90 -7.55 9.51
C TYR A 202 -2.03 -8.54 9.84
N CYS A 203 -2.12 -8.99 11.10
CA CYS A 203 -3.20 -9.88 11.53
C CYS A 203 -4.54 -9.16 11.69
N THR A 204 -4.61 -8.13 12.53
CA THR A 204 -5.72 -7.18 12.78
C THR A 204 -5.38 -6.36 14.03
N GLU A 205 -6.06 -5.23 14.24
CA GLU A 205 -5.98 -4.45 15.51
C GLU A 205 -6.30 -5.32 16.73
N GLY A 206 -7.30 -6.21 16.62
CA GLY A 206 -7.74 -7.06 17.72
C GLY A 206 -6.69 -8.06 18.20
N CYS A 207 -5.69 -8.39 17.37
CA CYS A 207 -4.66 -9.38 17.68
C CYS A 207 -3.31 -8.73 18.05
N CYS A 208 -2.76 -7.86 17.20
CA CYS A 208 -1.45 -7.24 17.44
C CYS A 208 -1.48 -5.70 17.40
N GLY A 209 -2.67 -5.11 17.34
CA GLY A 209 -2.82 -3.68 17.53
C GLY A 209 -2.78 -2.83 16.28
N ALA A 210 -2.79 -1.53 16.52
CA ALA A 210 -2.71 -0.48 15.51
C ALA A 210 -2.02 0.74 16.14
N LEU A 211 -1.46 1.58 15.28
CA LEU A 211 -0.81 2.85 15.65
C LEU A 211 -1.74 4.00 15.26
N TYR A 212 -2.10 4.80 16.26
CA TYR A 212 -2.89 6.01 16.09
C TYR A 212 -2.11 7.25 16.52
N VAL A 213 -2.45 8.38 15.90
CA VAL A 213 -1.94 9.72 16.24
C VAL A 213 -3.10 10.70 16.35
N THR A 214 -2.99 11.67 17.26
CA THR A 214 -3.87 12.84 17.25
C THR A 214 -3.22 13.97 16.47
N ILE A 215 -3.92 14.48 15.45
CA ILE A 215 -3.48 15.59 14.60
C ILE A 215 -4.26 16.84 14.95
N ARG A 216 -3.57 17.97 15.15
CA ARG A 216 -4.20 19.27 15.38
C ARG A 216 -3.39 20.41 14.78
N ARG A 217 -4.08 21.41 14.24
CA ARG A 217 -3.52 22.72 13.90
C ARG A 217 -3.44 23.61 15.14
N ASP A 218 -2.25 24.10 15.43
CA ASP A 218 -1.89 24.98 16.54
C ASP A 218 -1.24 26.26 15.99
N GLY A 219 -2.07 27.20 15.53
CA GLY A 219 -1.59 28.44 14.91
C GLY A 219 -0.81 28.19 13.62
N SER A 220 0.49 28.51 13.64
CA SER A 220 1.43 28.28 12.52
C SER A 220 1.97 26.85 12.48
N ASP A 221 1.65 26.02 13.46
CA ASP A 221 2.18 24.68 13.58
C ASP A 221 1.08 23.63 13.37
N VAL A 222 1.48 22.45 12.90
CA VAL A 222 0.71 21.22 13.01
C VAL A 222 1.39 20.33 14.04
N VAL A 223 0.61 19.85 15.01
CA VAL A 223 1.10 19.02 16.10
C VAL A 223 0.55 17.61 15.94
N TRP A 224 1.45 16.64 15.97
CA TRP A 224 1.14 15.21 16.08
C TRP A 224 1.51 14.77 17.49
N SER A 225 0.51 14.35 18.26
CA SER A 225 0.67 13.98 19.69
C SER A 225 -0.28 12.86 20.09
N ASP A 226 -0.28 12.53 21.39
CA ASP A 226 -1.25 11.62 22.02
C ASP A 226 -1.35 10.27 21.31
N TRP A 227 -0.19 9.72 20.99
CA TRP A 227 -0.05 8.44 20.31
C TRP A 227 -0.71 7.31 21.09
N ARG A 228 -1.47 6.48 20.38
CA ARG A 228 -2.09 5.28 20.94
C ARG A 228 -1.58 4.05 20.19
N LEU A 229 -0.97 3.14 20.96
CA LEU A 229 -0.57 1.81 20.53
C LEU A 229 -1.57 0.80 21.13
N SER A 230 -2.59 0.40 20.38
CA SER A 230 -3.54 -0.63 20.84
C SER A 230 -2.86 -2.00 20.89
N ASN A 231 -3.25 -2.88 21.83
CA ASN A 231 -2.89 -4.32 21.86
C ASN A 231 -1.42 -4.69 21.60
N THR A 232 -0.50 -3.74 21.78
CA THR A 232 0.94 -3.93 21.60
C THR A 232 1.54 -4.32 22.95
N PRO A 233 2.39 -5.37 23.05
CA PRO A 233 3.01 -5.76 24.32
C PRO A 233 3.75 -4.60 24.98
N ALA A 234 3.65 -4.46 26.31
CA ALA A 234 4.26 -3.35 27.06
C ALA A 234 5.77 -3.17 26.81
N SER A 235 6.49 -4.25 26.53
CA SER A 235 7.92 -4.20 26.16
C SER A 235 8.20 -3.52 24.81
N ARG A 236 7.17 -3.18 24.04
CA ARG A 236 7.23 -2.52 22.72
C ARG A 236 6.43 -1.21 22.69
N GLN A 237 5.85 -0.78 23.81
CA GLN A 237 5.07 0.45 23.92
C GLN A 237 5.96 1.67 24.15
N GLN A 238 6.91 1.93 23.26
CA GLN A 238 7.56 3.23 23.22
C GLN A 238 6.84 4.08 22.16
N PRO A 239 5.87 4.91 22.56
CA PRO A 239 5.21 5.78 21.60
C PRO A 239 6.22 6.78 21.01
N PRO A 240 5.99 7.25 19.77
CA PRO A 240 6.78 8.34 19.22
C PRO A 240 6.71 9.58 20.12
N PRO A 241 7.72 10.48 20.04
CA PRO A 241 7.59 11.80 20.64
C PRO A 241 6.49 12.62 19.94
N ALA A 242 6.07 13.72 20.55
CA ALA A 242 5.24 14.70 19.85
C ALA A 242 6.07 15.39 18.76
N TYR A 243 5.52 15.51 17.54
CA TYR A 243 6.13 16.24 16.45
C TYR A 243 5.41 17.56 16.20
N ARG A 244 6.17 18.56 15.79
CA ARG A 244 5.66 19.87 15.36
C ARG A 244 6.21 20.16 13.97
N PHE A 245 5.30 20.52 13.07
CA PHE A 245 5.61 20.87 11.70
C PHE A 245 5.17 22.30 11.43
N ASP A 246 5.90 23.03 10.59
CA ASP A 246 5.37 24.25 10.00
C ASP A 246 4.10 23.90 9.21
N ALA A 247 3.00 24.60 9.49
CA ALA A 247 1.70 24.26 8.94
C ALA A 247 1.62 24.47 7.43
N THR A 248 2.36 25.44 6.88
CA THR A 248 2.39 25.69 5.43
C THR A 248 3.12 24.55 4.71
N ALA A 249 4.26 24.12 5.24
CA ALA A 249 5.02 23.00 4.71
C ALA A 249 4.23 21.68 4.83
N TYR A 250 3.54 21.48 5.95
CA TYR A 250 2.65 20.33 6.16
C TYR A 250 1.55 20.28 5.10
N ASP A 251 0.79 21.37 4.93
CA ASP A 251 -0.32 21.43 3.97
C ASP A 251 0.13 21.25 2.52
N ALA A 252 1.31 21.80 2.18
CA ALA A 252 1.92 21.61 0.88
C ALA A 252 2.29 20.15 0.62
N GLU A 253 2.82 19.45 1.62
CA GLU A 253 3.17 18.03 1.50
C GLU A 253 1.92 17.14 1.42
N ILE A 254 0.88 17.39 2.22
CA ILE A 254 -0.40 16.68 2.11
C ILE A 254 -0.98 16.87 0.70
N THR A 255 -1.07 18.12 0.23
CA THR A 255 -1.58 18.43 -1.11
C THR A 255 -0.77 17.73 -2.20
N ARG A 256 0.56 17.71 -2.09
CA ARG A 256 1.43 17.02 -3.04
C ARG A 256 1.16 15.51 -3.04
N ALA A 257 1.07 14.89 -1.87
CA ALA A 257 0.84 13.45 -1.74
C ALA A 257 -0.55 13.05 -2.27
N GLU A 258 -1.60 13.84 -2.02
CA GLU A 258 -2.96 13.61 -2.52
C GLU A 258 -3.05 13.71 -4.05
N ASN A 259 -2.28 14.63 -4.65
CA ASN A 259 -2.25 14.82 -6.10
C ASN A 259 -1.25 13.89 -6.82
N ASP A 260 -0.50 13.05 -6.10
CA ASP A 260 0.37 12.06 -6.70
C ASP A 260 -0.45 10.83 -7.12
N GLU A 261 -0.66 10.68 -8.42
CA GLU A 261 -1.35 9.53 -9.01
C GLU A 261 -0.38 8.55 -9.70
N ALA A 262 0.93 8.85 -9.71
CA ALA A 262 1.91 8.09 -10.51
C ALA A 262 2.07 6.63 -10.03
N TRP A 263 1.74 6.37 -8.76
CA TRP A 263 1.77 5.05 -8.15
C TRP A 263 0.60 4.15 -8.58
N SER A 264 -0.54 4.74 -8.98
CA SER A 264 -1.77 4.01 -9.27
C SER A 264 -1.76 3.40 -10.68
N TRP A 265 -2.61 2.41 -10.90
CA TRP A 265 -2.86 1.78 -12.19
C TRP A 265 -4.35 1.80 -12.52
N PRO A 266 -4.76 1.56 -13.79
CA PRO A 266 -6.12 1.84 -14.24
C PRO A 266 -7.23 1.23 -13.37
N ALA A 267 -7.10 -0.04 -12.97
CA ALA A 267 -8.06 -0.71 -12.10
C ALA A 267 -8.16 -0.02 -10.73
N ARG A 268 -7.02 0.25 -10.09
CA ARG A 268 -6.99 0.92 -8.77
C ARG A 268 -7.50 2.36 -8.83
N THR A 269 -7.15 3.13 -9.86
CA THR A 269 -7.70 4.47 -10.08
C THR A 269 -9.22 4.42 -10.22
N THR A 270 -9.73 3.47 -11.00
CA THR A 270 -11.19 3.28 -11.15
C THR A 270 -11.84 2.96 -9.81
N ALA A 271 -11.26 2.06 -9.01
CA ALA A 271 -11.76 1.70 -7.69
C ALA A 271 -11.78 2.90 -6.71
N ARG A 272 -10.73 3.74 -6.73
CA ARG A 272 -10.66 4.99 -5.95
C ARG A 272 -11.77 5.96 -6.35
N LEU A 273 -11.99 6.17 -7.64
CA LEU A 273 -13.05 7.05 -8.15
C LEU A 273 -14.46 6.53 -7.81
N ILE A 274 -14.69 5.22 -7.86
CA ILE A 274 -15.95 4.61 -7.42
C ILE A 274 -16.14 4.82 -5.91
N THR A 275 -15.08 4.65 -5.12
CA THR A 275 -15.12 4.86 -3.67
C THR A 275 -15.47 6.31 -3.32
N ALA A 276 -14.85 7.27 -4.01
CA ALA A 276 -15.15 8.69 -3.86
C ALA A 276 -16.62 8.99 -4.22
N GLY A 277 -17.09 8.53 -5.38
CA GLY A 277 -18.48 8.73 -5.80
C GLY A 277 -19.51 8.10 -4.85
N LEU A 278 -19.21 6.94 -4.27
CA LEU A 278 -20.06 6.31 -3.24
C LEU A 278 -20.05 7.06 -1.91
N ARG A 279 -18.95 7.73 -1.57
CA ARG A 279 -18.86 8.59 -0.37
C ARG A 279 -19.68 9.87 -0.56
N GLU A 280 -19.63 10.47 -1.75
CA GLU A 280 -20.40 11.66 -2.11
C GLU A 280 -21.90 11.38 -2.25
N GLN A 281 -22.27 10.14 -2.62
CA GLN A 281 -23.65 9.73 -2.82
C GLN A 281 -23.98 8.45 -2.02
N PRO A 282 -24.05 8.54 -0.68
CA PRO A 282 -24.23 7.38 0.18
C PRO A 282 -25.55 6.62 -0.07
N ASP A 283 -26.57 7.32 -0.60
CA ASP A 283 -27.90 6.74 -0.86
C ASP A 283 -27.95 5.82 -2.09
N LEU A 284 -26.89 5.80 -2.93
CA LEU A 284 -26.84 4.95 -4.13
C LEU A 284 -27.01 3.47 -3.82
N LEU A 285 -26.43 3.00 -2.72
CA LEU A 285 -26.57 1.61 -2.27
C LEU A 285 -27.73 1.45 -1.29
N THR A 286 -27.92 2.41 -0.38
CA THR A 286 -28.96 2.33 0.65
C THR A 286 -30.35 2.13 0.07
N ARG A 287 -30.66 2.74 -1.08
CA ARG A 287 -31.94 2.55 -1.79
C ARG A 287 -32.26 1.11 -2.20
N TRP A 288 -31.23 0.25 -2.25
CA TRP A 288 -31.32 -1.17 -2.60
C TRP A 288 -31.19 -2.07 -1.36
N ASP A 289 -31.34 -1.50 -0.16
CA ASP A 289 -31.06 -2.15 1.11
C ASP A 289 -29.61 -2.63 1.23
N ALA A 290 -28.67 -1.98 0.52
CA ALA A 290 -27.26 -2.33 0.51
C ALA A 290 -26.43 -1.31 1.29
N GLN A 291 -25.57 -1.80 2.18
CA GLN A 291 -24.57 -1.03 2.89
C GLN A 291 -23.21 -1.21 2.20
N ARG A 292 -22.52 -0.10 1.92
CA ARG A 292 -21.17 -0.11 1.34
C ARG A 292 -20.20 -0.92 2.21
N GLY A 293 -19.46 -1.84 1.59
CA GLY A 293 -18.29 -2.50 2.17
C GLY A 293 -17.02 -1.81 1.70
N TRP A 294 -16.06 -2.60 1.20
CA TRP A 294 -14.81 -2.11 0.61
C TRP A 294 -14.92 -2.02 -0.92
N THR A 295 -14.06 -1.22 -1.54
CA THR A 295 -13.89 -1.17 -3.00
C THR A 295 -12.40 -1.06 -3.29
N GLY A 296 -11.90 -1.92 -4.15
CA GLY A 296 -10.46 -2.03 -4.41
C GLY A 296 -10.18 -2.92 -5.60
N THR A 297 -8.92 -3.30 -5.75
CA THR A 297 -8.53 -4.33 -6.73
C THR A 297 -8.70 -5.71 -6.13
N ASP A 298 -9.04 -6.70 -6.96
CA ASP A 298 -9.15 -8.08 -6.51
C ASP A 298 -7.77 -8.60 -6.05
N PHE A 299 -7.77 -9.45 -5.02
CA PHE A 299 -6.53 -9.99 -4.45
C PHE A 299 -5.86 -10.99 -5.39
N ALA A 300 -6.63 -11.81 -6.10
CA ALA A 300 -6.13 -12.78 -7.06
C ALA A 300 -5.83 -12.14 -8.43
N ASP A 301 -6.56 -11.09 -8.78
CA ASP A 301 -6.32 -10.30 -9.99
C ASP A 301 -6.28 -8.78 -9.72
N PRO A 302 -5.09 -8.20 -9.50
CA PRO A 302 -4.95 -6.77 -9.26
C PRO A 302 -5.41 -5.86 -10.41
N ASP A 303 -5.63 -6.40 -11.63
CA ASP A 303 -6.18 -5.64 -12.76
C ASP A 303 -7.73 -5.67 -12.80
N ALA A 304 -8.36 -6.51 -11.97
CA ALA A 304 -9.80 -6.52 -11.77
C ALA A 304 -10.19 -5.64 -10.57
N ILE A 305 -11.36 -5.01 -10.67
CA ILE A 305 -11.92 -4.20 -9.58
C ILE A 305 -12.97 -5.03 -8.87
N ALA A 306 -12.96 -5.01 -7.54
CA ALA A 306 -13.97 -5.65 -6.71
C ALA A 306 -14.66 -4.60 -5.82
N ILE A 307 -15.99 -4.62 -5.85
CA ILE A 307 -16.87 -3.75 -5.06
C ILE A 307 -17.68 -4.63 -4.13
N SER A 308 -17.41 -4.53 -2.83
CA SER A 308 -18.07 -5.28 -1.77
C SER A 308 -19.19 -4.45 -1.15
N PHE A 309 -20.34 -5.05 -0.97
CA PHE A 309 -21.47 -4.45 -0.23
C PHE A 309 -22.27 -5.53 0.49
N THR A 310 -22.92 -5.14 1.58
CA THR A 310 -23.74 -6.05 2.37
C THR A 310 -25.19 -5.67 2.25
N TYR A 311 -26.02 -6.60 1.80
CA TYR A 311 -27.46 -6.47 1.79
C TYR A 311 -28.04 -6.74 3.18
N TRP A 312 -28.82 -5.78 3.67
CA TRP A 312 -29.54 -5.81 4.93
C TRP A 312 -31.01 -5.43 4.68
N PRO A 313 -31.95 -6.39 4.75
CA PRO A 313 -33.37 -6.09 4.59
C PRO A 313 -33.84 -4.94 5.48
N GLY A 314 -34.60 -3.99 4.91
CA GLY A 314 -35.15 -2.86 5.66
C GLY A 314 -34.15 -1.74 5.99
N LEU A 315 -32.93 -1.78 5.45
CA LEU A 315 -31.95 -0.71 5.62
C LEU A 315 -32.46 0.63 5.08
N SER A 316 -33.09 0.63 3.91
CA SER A 316 -33.65 1.83 3.27
C SER A 316 -34.83 2.44 4.06
N SER A 317 -35.63 1.61 4.74
CA SER A 317 -36.75 2.06 5.57
C SER A 317 -36.32 2.44 6.99
N GLY A 318 -35.06 2.21 7.37
CA GLY A 318 -34.58 2.41 8.74
C GLY A 318 -35.01 1.31 9.71
N GLU A 319 -35.60 0.22 9.21
CA GLU A 319 -36.12 -0.92 9.97
C GLU A 319 -35.14 -2.10 9.98
N LYS A 320 -33.87 -1.86 9.66
CA LYS A 320 -32.81 -2.87 9.67
C LYS A 320 -32.76 -3.57 11.03
N ASP A 321 -32.97 -4.89 11.01
CA ASP A 321 -32.63 -5.76 12.12
C ASP A 321 -31.10 -5.92 12.19
N LYS A 322 -30.51 -5.44 13.29
CA LYS A 322 -29.05 -5.50 13.51
C LYS A 322 -28.56 -6.93 13.74
N ASP A 323 -29.42 -7.78 14.30
CA ASP A 323 -29.14 -9.20 14.55
C ASP A 323 -29.69 -10.10 13.44
N GLY A 324 -30.29 -9.47 12.41
CA GLY A 324 -30.93 -10.14 11.29
C GLY A 324 -29.98 -10.79 10.30
N THR A 325 -30.55 -11.54 9.36
CA THR A 325 -29.79 -12.15 8.26
C THR A 325 -29.30 -11.11 7.27
N HIS A 326 -28.04 -11.26 6.86
CA HIS A 326 -27.44 -10.45 5.80
C HIS A 326 -26.81 -11.33 4.72
N LEU A 327 -26.59 -10.75 3.55
CA LEU A 327 -25.78 -11.34 2.48
C LEU A 327 -24.69 -10.37 2.07
N GLN A 328 -23.46 -10.87 1.97
CA GLN A 328 -22.37 -10.12 1.38
C GLN A 328 -22.31 -10.43 -0.11
N PHE A 329 -22.21 -9.37 -0.91
CA PHE A 329 -22.04 -9.43 -2.35
C PHE A 329 -20.69 -8.84 -2.77
N ILE A 330 -20.10 -9.39 -3.83
CA ILE A 330 -18.97 -8.77 -4.54
C ILE A 330 -19.36 -8.63 -6.01
N TRP A 331 -19.29 -7.40 -6.50
CA TRP A 331 -19.37 -7.09 -7.91
C TRP A 331 -17.97 -6.92 -8.48
N THR A 332 -17.61 -7.79 -9.42
CA THR A 332 -16.33 -7.73 -10.14
C THR A 332 -16.49 -6.97 -11.46
N LEU A 333 -15.61 -6.01 -11.70
CA LEU A 333 -15.52 -5.23 -12.92
C LEU A 333 -14.20 -5.57 -13.63
N PRO A 334 -14.25 -6.27 -14.78
CA PRO A 334 -13.04 -6.57 -15.54
C PRO A 334 -12.44 -5.30 -16.17
N ASP A 335 -11.15 -5.36 -16.50
CA ASP A 335 -10.51 -4.34 -17.33
C ASP A 335 -10.96 -4.44 -18.79
N ASP A 336 -11.61 -3.39 -19.29
CA ASP A 336 -12.05 -3.25 -20.67
C ASP A 336 -11.19 -2.23 -21.46
N ASN A 337 -10.07 -1.78 -20.87
CA ASN A 337 -9.17 -0.76 -21.39
C ASN A 337 -9.80 0.63 -21.60
N THR A 338 -11.01 0.88 -21.11
CA THR A 338 -11.58 2.23 -21.16
C THR A 338 -10.97 3.10 -20.04
N PRO A 339 -10.94 4.45 -20.21
CA PRO A 339 -10.35 5.33 -19.22
C PRO A 339 -10.98 5.18 -17.83
N PRO A 340 -10.19 5.22 -16.73
CA PRO A 340 -10.70 5.00 -15.37
C PRO A 340 -11.92 5.85 -14.99
N GLU A 341 -11.95 7.12 -15.41
CA GLU A 341 -13.04 8.06 -15.13
C GLU A 341 -14.34 7.63 -15.81
N THR A 342 -14.23 7.15 -17.05
CA THR A 342 -15.38 6.64 -17.82
C THR A 342 -15.93 5.36 -17.18
N ARG A 343 -15.04 4.46 -16.75
CA ARG A 343 -15.40 3.21 -16.06
C ARG A 343 -16.08 3.47 -14.73
N ALA A 344 -15.50 4.36 -13.91
CA ALA A 344 -16.06 4.72 -12.62
C ALA A 344 -17.45 5.37 -12.77
N ALA A 345 -17.60 6.31 -13.72
CA ALA A 345 -18.88 6.93 -14.01
C ALA A 345 -19.92 5.93 -14.52
N ALA A 346 -19.53 4.95 -15.35
CA ALA A 346 -20.41 3.87 -15.79
C ALA A 346 -20.83 2.97 -14.62
N ALA A 347 -19.90 2.65 -13.72
CA ALA A 347 -20.17 1.82 -12.56
C ALA A 347 -21.17 2.50 -11.59
N LEU A 348 -20.92 3.76 -11.24
CA LEU A 348 -21.81 4.57 -10.38
C LEU A 348 -23.20 4.72 -11.00
N ARG A 349 -23.28 4.94 -12.33
CA ARG A 349 -24.56 5.01 -13.04
C ARG A 349 -25.33 3.68 -12.98
N ARG A 350 -24.63 2.56 -13.08
CA ARG A 350 -25.26 1.23 -12.96
C ARG A 350 -25.80 1.02 -11.55
N LEU A 351 -25.03 1.36 -10.51
CA LEU A 351 -25.49 1.33 -9.11
C LEU A 351 -26.72 2.22 -8.89
N ALA A 352 -26.81 3.37 -9.58
CA ALA A 352 -27.96 4.27 -9.48
C ALA A 352 -29.23 3.74 -10.15
N THR A 353 -29.11 2.86 -11.15
CA THR A 353 -30.21 2.51 -12.07
C THR A 353 -30.61 1.04 -12.03
N THR A 354 -29.77 0.16 -11.50
CA THR A 354 -30.03 -1.29 -11.46
C THR A 354 -29.61 -1.86 -10.11
N ASP A 355 -30.49 -2.66 -9.51
CA ASP A 355 -30.23 -3.33 -8.23
C ASP A 355 -28.94 -4.18 -8.32
N PRO A 356 -27.91 -3.85 -7.51
CA PRO A 356 -26.62 -4.51 -7.61
C PRO A 356 -26.65 -5.99 -7.25
N LYS A 357 -27.67 -6.47 -6.54
CA LYS A 357 -27.84 -7.89 -6.24
C LYS A 357 -28.10 -8.74 -7.49
N THR A 358 -28.52 -8.13 -8.59
CA THR A 358 -28.83 -8.84 -9.85
C THR A 358 -27.59 -9.15 -10.71
N TYR A 359 -26.44 -8.56 -10.39
CA TYR A 359 -25.20 -8.73 -11.16
C TYR A 359 -23.94 -8.87 -10.30
N ALA A 360 -24.08 -8.86 -8.98
CA ALA A 360 -23.03 -9.19 -8.04
C ALA A 360 -23.19 -10.63 -7.54
N ASP A 361 -22.07 -11.25 -7.18
CA ASP A 361 -22.07 -12.62 -6.67
C ASP A 361 -22.17 -12.62 -5.14
N VAL A 362 -22.93 -13.55 -4.57
CA VAL A 362 -22.94 -13.79 -3.12
C VAL A 362 -21.59 -14.37 -2.71
N ARG A 363 -20.97 -13.80 -1.68
CA ARG A 363 -19.66 -14.20 -1.15
C ARG A 363 -19.64 -14.49 0.34
N GLY A 364 -20.73 -14.20 1.05
CA GLY A 364 -20.84 -14.45 2.49
C GLY A 364 -22.21 -14.11 3.05
N GLY A 365 -22.35 -14.23 4.38
CA GLY A 365 -23.60 -14.02 5.10
C GLY A 365 -24.31 -15.32 5.46
N SER A 366 -25.63 -15.38 5.32
CA SER A 366 -26.43 -16.57 5.66
C SER A 366 -26.75 -17.44 4.43
N ARG A 367 -26.31 -18.71 4.45
CA ARG A 367 -26.59 -19.70 3.39
C ARG A 367 -28.07 -19.98 3.23
N GLU A 368 -28.79 -20.11 4.34
CA GLU A 368 -30.24 -20.35 4.34
C GLU A 368 -30.97 -19.14 3.74
N HIS A 369 -30.53 -17.93 4.07
CA HIS A 369 -31.11 -16.70 3.54
C HIS A 369 -30.82 -16.54 2.02
N ALA A 370 -29.61 -16.88 1.57
CA ALA A 370 -29.27 -16.89 0.15
C ALA A 370 -30.17 -17.88 -0.62
N ALA A 371 -30.36 -19.09 -0.10
CA ALA A 371 -31.24 -20.09 -0.71
C ALA A 371 -32.70 -19.62 -0.74
N ALA A 372 -33.20 -19.00 0.33
CA ALA A 372 -34.56 -18.45 0.39
C ALA A 372 -34.79 -17.32 -0.64
N LEU A 373 -33.74 -16.55 -0.96
CA LEU A 373 -33.77 -15.49 -1.96
C LEU A 373 -33.35 -15.95 -3.37
N GLY A 374 -33.04 -17.24 -3.55
CA GLY A 374 -32.67 -17.82 -4.85
C GLY A 374 -31.26 -17.50 -5.34
N TYR A 375 -30.36 -17.05 -4.47
CA TYR A 375 -28.96 -16.81 -4.83
C TYR A 375 -28.12 -18.09 -4.73
N PRO A 376 -27.20 -18.33 -5.68
CA PRO A 376 -26.22 -19.40 -5.55
C PRO A 376 -25.30 -19.13 -4.35
N TRP A 377 -24.96 -20.18 -3.60
CA TRP A 377 -23.98 -20.08 -2.52
C TRP A 377 -22.59 -20.37 -3.06
N PRO A 378 -21.55 -19.60 -2.68
CA PRO A 378 -20.18 -19.88 -3.10
C PRO A 378 -19.78 -21.29 -2.62
N GLU A 379 -19.29 -22.12 -3.54
CA GLU A 379 -18.62 -23.38 -3.19
C GLU A 379 -17.26 -23.01 -2.57
N GLY A 380 -16.96 -23.60 -1.41
CA GLY A 380 -15.81 -23.23 -0.57
C GLY A 380 -14.47 -23.71 -1.07
#